data_AF-A0A657PJQ3-F1
#
_entry.id   AF-A0A657PJQ3-F1
#
_cell.length_a   1.000
_cell.length_b   1.000
_cell.length_c   1.000
_cell.angle_alpha   90.00
_cell.angle_beta   90.00
_cell.angle_gamma   90.00
#
_symmetry.space_group_name_H-M   'P 1'
#
loop_
_entity.id
_entity.type
_entity.pdbx_description
1 polymer ?
#
loop_
_entity_poly.entity_id
_entity_poly.type
_entity_poly.pdbx_seq_one_letter_code
_entity_poly.pdbx_strand_id
1 'polypeptide(L)'
;MNTNHPHFGALLLCLLPCLLLAPARASEQEIHITAVPLGERLFYPRHSAPATTLSLNDSRIGAETAGRLLELPVQVGDQVVQGDPLARLDCRENQLRRRQAEGRLENAEARLQLARRQIERAD
;
A
#
# COMPACT_ATOMS: atom_id res chain seq x y z
N MET A 1 100.56 29.02 -37.98
CA MET A 1 100.79 29.90 -36.82
C MET A 1 99.64 30.90 -36.73
N ASN A 2 99.24 31.19 -35.49
CA ASN A 2 98.42 32.29 -34.97
C ASN A 2 96.90 32.12 -34.79
N THR A 3 96.58 32.12 -33.49
CA THR A 3 95.32 32.27 -32.75
C THR A 3 94.89 33.74 -32.62
N ASN A 4 93.59 34.03 -32.47
CA ASN A 4 92.97 34.77 -31.32
C ASN A 4 91.54 35.28 -31.59
N HIS A 5 90.64 35.06 -30.61
CA HIS A 5 89.27 35.61 -30.40
C HIS A 5 89.31 36.98 -29.68
N PRO A 6 88.27 37.88 -29.73
CA PRO A 6 87.03 37.78 -28.90
C PRO A 6 85.74 38.50 -29.40
N HIS A 7 84.56 37.84 -29.37
CA HIS A 7 83.23 38.42 -29.69
C HIS A 7 82.21 38.42 -28.53
N PHE A 8 82.64 38.17 -27.28
CA PHE A 8 81.73 37.86 -26.16
C PHE A 8 81.02 39.07 -25.51
N GLY A 9 81.53 40.29 -25.67
CA GLY A 9 81.00 41.48 -24.98
C GLY A 9 79.74 42.11 -25.60
N ALA A 10 79.50 41.87 -26.90
CA ALA A 10 78.41 42.53 -27.62
C ALA A 10 77.03 41.91 -27.36
N LEU A 11 76.97 40.65 -26.92
CA LEU A 11 75.70 39.93 -26.76
C LEU A 11 74.92 40.36 -25.51
N LEU A 12 75.63 40.84 -24.47
CA LEU A 12 75.02 41.17 -23.18
C LEU A 12 74.34 42.56 -23.17
N LEU A 13 74.76 43.47 -24.05
CA LEU A 13 74.24 44.85 -24.09
C LEU A 13 72.91 44.98 -24.85
N CYS A 14 72.54 43.99 -25.67
CA CYS A 14 71.28 43.97 -26.43
C CYS A 14 70.09 43.32 -25.71
N LEU A 15 70.31 42.59 -24.60
CA LEU A 15 69.22 41.92 -23.86
C LEU A 15 68.52 42.84 -22.85
N LEU A 16 69.19 43.91 -22.41
CA LEU A 16 68.65 44.84 -21.40
C LEU A 16 67.47 45.72 -21.87
N PRO A 17 67.39 46.20 -23.13
CA PRO A 17 66.25 47.02 -23.58
C PRO A 17 64.96 46.21 -23.77
N CYS A 18 65.07 44.89 -23.92
CA CYS A 18 63.94 44.03 -24.24
C CYS A 18 63.08 43.68 -23.00
N LEU A 19 63.63 43.80 -21.79
CA LEU A 19 62.93 43.47 -20.54
C LEU A 19 62.02 44.60 -20.02
N LEU A 20 62.25 45.84 -20.46
CA LEU A 20 61.50 47.03 -20.02
C LEU A 20 60.23 47.32 -20.84
N LEU A 21 59.98 46.52 -21.89
CA LEU A 21 58.83 46.68 -22.80
C LEU A 21 57.85 45.48 -22.76
N ALA A 22 57.77 44.78 -21.63
CA ALA A 22 56.79 43.72 -21.44
C ALA A 22 55.47 44.30 -20.89
N PRO A 23 54.35 44.28 -21.64
CA PRO A 23 53.06 44.67 -21.09
C PRO A 23 52.63 43.62 -20.05
N ALA A 24 52.34 44.07 -18.83
CA ALA A 24 51.73 43.25 -17.79
C ALA A 24 50.36 42.75 -18.30
N ARG A 25 50.27 41.47 -18.66
CA ARG A 25 48.99 40.84 -18.97
C ARG A 25 48.29 40.48 -17.68
N ALA A 26 47.25 41.23 -17.34
CA ALA A 26 46.28 40.80 -16.35
C ALA A 26 45.60 39.53 -16.85
N SER A 27 45.67 38.46 -16.05
CA SER A 27 45.03 37.19 -16.33
C SER A 27 43.53 37.33 -16.08
N GLU A 28 42.75 37.48 -17.14
CA GLU A 28 41.29 37.33 -17.12
C GLU A 28 40.98 35.84 -16.96
N GLN A 29 40.88 35.37 -15.71
CA GLN A 29 40.46 34.00 -15.43
C GLN A 29 38.96 33.90 -15.69
N GLU A 30 38.65 33.42 -16.89
CA GLU A 30 37.30 33.15 -17.37
C GLU A 30 36.65 32.08 -16.46
N ILE A 31 35.66 32.50 -15.65
CA ILE A 31 34.90 31.56 -14.82
C ILE A 31 33.93 30.83 -15.74
N HIS A 32 34.32 29.62 -16.15
CA HIS A 32 33.44 28.75 -16.91
C HIS A 32 32.30 28.23 -16.03
N ILE A 33 31.10 28.73 -16.26
CA ILE A 33 29.87 28.15 -15.75
C ILE A 33 29.22 27.27 -16.82
N THR A 34 28.79 26.07 -16.44
CA THR A 34 28.00 25.20 -17.32
C THR A 34 26.60 25.09 -16.75
N ALA A 35 25.64 25.72 -17.41
CA ALA A 35 24.22 25.55 -17.12
C ALA A 35 23.67 24.41 -17.99
N VAL A 36 22.95 23.48 -17.36
CA VAL A 36 22.20 22.43 -18.08
C VAL A 36 20.72 22.66 -17.79
N PRO A 37 19.84 22.64 -18.80
CA PRO A 37 18.41 22.77 -18.60
C PRO A 37 17.93 21.75 -17.56
N LEU A 38 17.20 22.21 -16.55
CA LEU A 38 16.75 21.34 -15.45
C LEU A 38 15.99 20.12 -15.97
N GLY A 39 15.15 20.29 -17.00
CA GLY A 39 14.39 19.22 -17.65
C GLY A 39 15.25 18.08 -18.20
N GLU A 40 16.49 18.34 -18.61
CA GLU A 40 17.43 17.32 -19.10
C GLU A 40 18.05 16.51 -17.95
N ARG A 41 17.98 17.02 -16.72
CA ARG A 41 18.48 16.37 -15.50
C ARG A 41 17.38 16.01 -14.50
N LEU A 42 16.11 16.16 -14.87
CA LEU A 42 15.00 15.73 -14.04
C LEU A 42 14.95 14.20 -14.04
N PHE A 43 15.45 13.62 -12.96
CA PHE A 43 15.32 12.20 -12.68
C PHE A 43 14.27 12.01 -11.58
N TYR A 44 13.15 11.39 -11.94
CA TYR A 44 12.12 10.97 -10.99
C TYR A 44 12.28 9.47 -10.72
N PRO A 45 12.93 9.06 -9.62
CA PRO A 45 13.10 7.65 -9.31
C PRO A 45 11.74 6.98 -9.13
N ARG A 46 11.48 5.93 -9.93
CA ARG A 46 10.36 5.03 -9.66
C ARG A 46 10.81 4.03 -8.61
N HIS A 47 10.19 4.10 -7.44
CA HIS A 47 10.36 3.09 -6.40
C HIS A 47 9.36 1.96 -6.62
N SER A 48 9.83 0.72 -6.53
CA SER A 48 8.98 -0.47 -6.52
C SER A 48 9.35 -1.29 -5.31
N ALA A 49 8.35 -1.66 -4.53
CA ALA A 49 8.46 -2.60 -3.43
C ALA A 49 7.49 -3.75 -3.72
N PRO A 50 7.94 -5.01 -3.76
CA PRO A 50 7.04 -6.15 -3.91
C PRO A 50 5.98 -6.13 -2.80
N ALA A 51 4.73 -6.34 -3.18
CA ALA A 51 3.61 -6.49 -2.26
C ALA A 51 2.72 -7.63 -2.74
N THR A 52 2.03 -8.29 -1.82
CA THR A 52 1.05 -9.31 -2.13
C THR A 52 -0.34 -8.78 -1.78
N THR A 53 -1.33 -9.05 -2.62
CA THR A 53 -2.71 -8.74 -2.32
C THR A 53 -3.29 -9.82 -1.41
N LEU A 54 -3.97 -9.42 -0.36
CA LEU A 54 -4.73 -10.30 0.52
C LEU A 54 -6.21 -9.96 0.38
N SER A 55 -7.06 -10.98 0.44
CA SER A 55 -8.50 -10.72 0.53
C SER A 55 -8.79 -9.98 1.83
N LEU A 56 -9.61 -8.93 1.76
CA LEU A 56 -10.09 -8.25 2.96
C LEU A 56 -10.95 -9.19 3.82
N ASN A 57 -11.70 -10.07 3.17
CA ASN A 57 -12.55 -11.07 3.80
C ASN A 57 -12.30 -12.44 3.14
N ASP A 58 -11.83 -13.40 3.93
CA ASP A 58 -11.77 -14.81 3.54
C ASP A 58 -12.68 -15.60 4.48
N SER A 59 -13.95 -15.73 4.06
CA SER A 59 -15.02 -16.28 4.90
C SER A 59 -15.23 -17.76 4.61
N ARG A 60 -14.98 -18.60 5.62
CA ARG A 60 -15.35 -20.02 5.58
C ARG A 60 -16.78 -20.19 6.05
N ILE A 61 -17.70 -20.46 5.12
CA ILE A 61 -19.11 -20.63 5.43
C ILE A 61 -19.41 -22.10 5.73
N GLY A 62 -19.91 -22.37 6.93
CA GLY A 62 -20.40 -23.68 7.36
C GLY A 62 -21.87 -23.62 7.76
N ALA A 63 -22.55 -24.76 7.71
CA ALA A 63 -23.92 -24.86 8.21
C ALA A 63 -23.93 -24.83 9.75
N GLU A 64 -24.81 -24.02 10.34
CA GLU A 64 -24.99 -23.96 11.80
C GLU A 64 -25.61 -25.25 12.36
N THR A 65 -26.44 -25.93 11.57
CA THR A 65 -27.12 -27.16 11.98
C THR A 65 -26.89 -28.27 10.95
N ALA A 66 -26.79 -29.51 11.41
CA ALA A 66 -26.77 -30.66 10.53
C ALA A 66 -28.15 -30.84 9.86
N GLY A 67 -28.14 -31.21 8.58
CA GLY A 67 -29.35 -31.47 7.81
C GLY A 67 -29.01 -31.96 6.42
N ARG A 68 -30.01 -32.55 5.75
CA ARG A 68 -29.86 -32.96 4.35
C ARG A 68 -29.89 -31.71 3.46
N LEU A 69 -28.94 -31.59 2.54
CA LEU A 69 -28.96 -30.56 1.50
C LEU A 69 -30.14 -30.79 0.55
N LEU A 70 -31.00 -29.78 0.42
CA LEU A 70 -32.14 -29.78 -0.50
C LEU A 70 -31.80 -29.07 -1.81
N GLU A 71 -31.20 -27.89 -1.72
CA GLU A 71 -30.89 -27.04 -2.88
C GLU A 71 -29.57 -26.30 -2.67
N LEU A 72 -28.85 -26.06 -3.77
CA LEU A 72 -27.65 -25.22 -3.85
C LEU A 72 -27.83 -24.26 -5.04
N PRO A 73 -28.49 -23.10 -4.84
CA PRO A 73 -28.90 -22.21 -5.93
C PRO A 73 -27.76 -21.37 -6.53
N VAL A 74 -26.58 -21.39 -5.92
CA VAL A 74 -25.39 -20.64 -6.36
C VAL A 74 -24.34 -21.57 -6.95
N GLN A 75 -23.56 -21.06 -7.91
CA GLN A 75 -22.46 -21.76 -8.54
C GLN A 75 -21.11 -21.19 -8.07
N VAL A 76 -20.06 -21.98 -8.30
CA VAL A 76 -18.69 -21.57 -7.99
C VAL A 76 -18.31 -20.39 -8.90
N GLY A 77 -17.88 -19.29 -8.28
CA GLY A 77 -17.52 -18.06 -8.97
C GLY A 77 -18.63 -17.00 -9.00
N ASP A 78 -19.85 -17.34 -8.56
CA ASP A 78 -20.93 -16.37 -8.45
C ASP A 78 -20.61 -15.31 -7.38
N GLN A 79 -21.01 -14.08 -7.65
CA GLN A 79 -21.00 -13.01 -6.65
C GLN A 79 -22.28 -13.07 -5.84
N VAL A 80 -22.14 -13.07 -4.52
CA VAL A 80 -23.25 -13.13 -3.56
C VAL A 80 -23.13 -11.98 -2.57
N VAL A 81 -24.27 -11.48 -2.11
CA VAL A 81 -24.33 -10.47 -1.05
C VAL A 81 -24.81 -11.06 0.26
N GLN A 82 -24.65 -10.31 1.35
CA GLN A 82 -25.10 -10.75 2.66
C GLN A 82 -26.62 -11.00 2.65
N GLY A 83 -27.02 -12.17 3.14
CA GLY A 83 -28.42 -12.59 3.20
C GLY A 83 -28.85 -13.48 2.03
N ASP A 84 -28.04 -13.60 0.98
CA ASP A 84 -28.34 -14.49 -0.13
C ASP A 84 -28.29 -15.96 0.32
N PRO A 85 -29.28 -16.78 -0.05
CA PRO A 85 -29.30 -18.19 0.31
C PRO A 85 -28.24 -18.94 -0.50
N LEU A 86 -27.17 -19.38 0.15
CA LEU A 86 -26.14 -20.21 -0.51
C LEU A 86 -26.57 -21.68 -0.61
N ALA A 87 -27.34 -22.17 0.36
CA ALA A 87 -27.83 -23.54 0.43
C ALA A 87 -29.16 -23.60 1.19
N ARG A 88 -30.02 -24.55 0.84
CA ARG A 88 -31.22 -24.89 1.62
C ARG A 88 -31.08 -26.27 2.23
N LEU A 89 -31.26 -26.38 3.54
CA LEU A 89 -31.20 -27.64 4.30
C LEU A 89 -32.61 -28.09 4.72
N ASP A 90 -32.82 -29.41 4.88
CA ASP A 90 -34.05 -29.95 5.48
C ASP A 90 -34.11 -29.61 6.97
N CYS A 91 -34.98 -28.67 7.33
CA CYS A 91 -35.14 -28.17 8.69
C CYS A 91 -36.34 -28.78 9.44
N ARG A 92 -36.98 -29.85 8.96
CA ARG A 92 -38.22 -30.38 9.57
C ARG A 92 -38.08 -30.74 11.05
N GLU A 93 -36.99 -31.36 11.45
CA GLU A 93 -36.77 -31.74 12.85
C GLU A 93 -36.62 -30.50 13.75
N ASN A 94 -35.83 -29.52 13.32
CA ASN A 94 -35.68 -28.25 14.02
C ASN A 94 -37.03 -27.52 14.15
N GLN A 95 -37.85 -27.51 13.09
CA GLN A 95 -39.19 -26.93 13.11
C GLN A 95 -40.12 -27.66 14.09
N LEU A 96 -40.08 -29.00 14.14
CA LEU A 96 -40.86 -29.79 15.10
C LEU A 96 -40.45 -29.46 16.54
N ARG A 97 -39.14 -29.43 16.82
CA ARG A 97 -38.61 -29.08 18.14
C ARG A 97 -39.02 -27.67 18.55
N ARG A 98 -39.02 -26.71 17.61
CA ARG A 98 -39.48 -25.34 17.85
C ARG A 98 -40.95 -25.32 18.25
N ARG A 99 -41.83 -25.97 17.48
CA ARG A 99 -43.27 -26.07 17.80
C ARG A 99 -43.53 -26.70 19.16
N GLN A 100 -42.79 -27.74 19.51
CA GLN A 100 -42.89 -28.37 20.84
C GLN A 100 -42.42 -27.45 21.98
N ALA A 101 -41.42 -26.60 21.74
CA ALA A 101 -40.98 -25.61 22.70
C ALA A 101 -42.01 -24.48 22.86
N GLU A 102 -42.57 -23.98 21.76
CA GLU A 102 -43.65 -22.99 21.73
C GLU A 102 -44.88 -23.47 22.53
N GLY A 103 -45.34 -24.71 22.31
CA GLY A 103 -46.45 -25.27 23.09
C GLY A 103 -46.13 -25.46 24.58
N ARG A 104 -44.87 -25.72 24.95
CA ARG A 104 -44.46 -25.77 26.36
C ARG A 104 -44.47 -24.39 27.01
N LEU A 105 -44.07 -23.36 26.27
CA LEU A 105 -44.14 -21.97 26.71
C LEU A 105 -45.59 -21.55 26.98
N GLU A 106 -46.49 -21.77 26.03
CA GLU A 106 -47.92 -21.43 26.16
C GLU A 106 -48.56 -22.10 27.39
N ASN A 107 -48.28 -23.39 27.59
CA ASN A 107 -48.76 -24.11 28.78
C ASN A 107 -48.24 -23.52 30.10
N ALA A 108 -46.97 -23.09 30.13
CA ALA A 108 -46.38 -22.49 31.32
C ALA A 108 -46.99 -21.10 31.60
N GLU A 109 -47.22 -20.30 30.56
CA GLU A 109 -47.87 -18.99 30.66
C GLU A 109 -49.31 -19.10 31.16
N ALA A 110 -50.08 -20.06 30.65
CA ALA A 110 -51.45 -20.32 31.12
C ALA A 110 -51.48 -20.71 32.60
N ARG A 111 -50.53 -21.53 33.06
CA ARG A 111 -50.38 -21.91 34.48
C ARG A 111 -50.03 -20.70 35.34
N LEU A 112 -49.12 -19.85 34.88
CA LEU A 112 -48.75 -18.62 35.57
C LEU A 112 -49.95 -17.66 35.70
N GLN A 113 -50.70 -17.47 34.62
CA GLN A 113 -51.91 -16.64 34.64
C GLN A 113 -52.98 -17.19 35.59
N LEU A 114 -53.15 -18.51 35.63
CA LEU A 114 -54.05 -19.14 36.59
C LEU A 114 -53.59 -18.91 38.03
N ALA A 115 -52.32 -19.13 38.33
CA ALA A 115 -51.74 -18.93 39.66
C ALA A 115 -51.88 -17.46 40.12
N ARG A 116 -51.64 -16.49 39.24
CA ARG A 116 -51.84 -15.06 39.53
C ARG A 116 -53.28 -14.75 39.91
N ARG A 117 -54.25 -15.24 39.12
CA ARG A 117 -55.68 -15.07 39.41
C ARG A 117 -56.12 -15.77 40.70
N GLN A 118 -55.44 -16.83 41.12
CA GLN A 118 -55.72 -17.50 42.39
C GLN A 118 -55.26 -16.66 43.58
N ILE A 119 -54.10 -16.00 43.48
CA ILE A 119 -53.59 -15.08 44.50
C ILE A 119 -54.52 -13.86 44.62
N GLU A 120 -54.88 -13.23 43.50
CA GLU A 120 -55.81 -12.08 43.47
C GLU A 120 -57.18 -12.34 44.11
N ARG A 121 -57.61 -13.61 44.19
CA ARG A 121 -58.88 -14.02 44.82
C ARG A 121 -58.75 -14.34 46.30
N ALA A 122 -57.52 -14.57 46.78
CA ALA A 122 -57.23 -14.97 48.15
C ALA A 122 -56.89 -13.77 49.06
N ASP A 123 -56.56 -12.62 48.46
CA ASP A 123 -56.44 -11.31 49.10
C ASP A 123 -57.80 -10.58 49.16
#